data_AF-A0A1G6ULP6-F1
#
_entry.id   AF-A0A1G6ULP6-F1
#
_cell.length_a   1.000
_cell.length_b   1.000
_cell.length_c   1.000
_cell.angle_alpha   90.00
_cell.angle_beta   90.00
_cell.angle_gamma   90.00
#
_symmetry.space_group_name_H-M   'P 1'
#
loop_
_entity.id
_entity.type
_entity.pdbx_description
1 polymer ?
#
loop_
_entity_poly.entity_id
_entity_poly.type
_entity_poly.pdbx_seq_one_letter_code
_entity_poly.pdbx_strand_id
1 'polypeptide(L)'
;MTQPMMEGFTALRKGDRRSVESLFASERMYWLTASIATGFALVELQEGPDRQRTQQTDDELLEAINRCLRNGKIDDDVYAHSRAQTLSNLNDIVQILQRNMIFQPRHAICVCTAMVSYWLFSKLIEMEWERLLEDEARRENYLFLDGVIADQDELVIIREKVYQMKPLYDDEVVYLRSHWQVGADFFRRLQNKLILLDRGLISFVSAAGR
;
A
#
# COMPACT_ATOMS: atom_id res chain seq x y z
N MET A 1 -28.45 -3.86 -11.94
CA MET A 1 -28.07 -2.89 -10.90
C MET A 1 -26.60 -2.58 -11.10
N THR A 2 -26.32 -1.46 -11.76
CA THR A 2 -25.02 -1.11 -12.32
C THR A 2 -24.40 0.00 -11.47
N GLN A 3 -23.15 -0.24 -11.06
CA GLN A 3 -22.11 0.63 -10.47
C GLN A 3 -22.41 2.12 -10.24
N PRO A 4 -22.31 2.63 -8.99
CA PRO A 4 -22.12 4.05 -8.70
C PRO A 4 -20.63 4.47 -8.64
N MET A 5 -19.67 3.56 -8.85
CA MET A 5 -18.23 3.87 -8.75
C MET A 5 -17.68 4.74 -9.89
N MET A 6 -18.34 4.83 -11.05
CA MET A 6 -17.77 5.51 -12.23
C MET A 6 -18.19 6.97 -12.44
N GLU A 7 -19.20 7.48 -11.72
CA GLU A 7 -19.76 8.82 -12.02
C GLU A 7 -19.06 9.98 -11.28
N GLY A 8 -18.11 9.70 -10.38
CA GLY A 8 -17.43 10.74 -9.60
C GLY A 8 -16.29 11.49 -10.31
N PHE A 9 -15.84 11.04 -11.49
CA PHE A 9 -14.47 11.32 -11.96
C PHE A 9 -14.34 12.23 -13.20
N THR A 10 -15.41 12.86 -13.68
CA THR A 10 -15.43 13.53 -15.01
C THR A 10 -15.51 15.06 -15.04
N ALA A 11 -15.04 15.78 -14.00
CA ALA A 11 -15.07 17.25 -14.05
C ALA A 11 -13.86 17.94 -13.40
N LEU A 12 -12.68 17.81 -14.00
CA LEU A 12 -11.55 18.72 -13.71
C LEU A 12 -11.35 19.69 -14.88
N ARG A 13 -11.43 21.01 -14.61
CA ARG A 13 -11.26 22.07 -15.62
C ARG A 13 -9.77 22.19 -15.97
N LYS A 14 -9.43 22.59 -17.20
CA LYS A 14 -8.03 22.73 -17.69
C LYS A 14 -7.10 23.63 -16.85
N GLY A 15 -7.63 24.48 -15.96
CA GLY A 15 -6.84 25.24 -14.97
C GLY A 15 -6.38 24.43 -13.75
N ASP A 16 -6.97 23.26 -13.49
CA ASP A 16 -6.67 22.38 -12.34
C ASP A 16 -5.44 21.49 -12.55
N ARG A 17 -4.91 21.37 -13.76
CA ARG A 17 -3.90 20.34 -14.04
C ARG A 17 -2.60 20.55 -13.25
N ARG A 18 -2.11 21.79 -13.15
CA ARG A 18 -0.89 22.13 -12.39
C ARG A 18 -1.07 22.06 -10.87
N SER A 19 -2.23 22.45 -10.35
CA SER A 19 -2.53 22.34 -8.91
C SER A 19 -2.63 20.86 -8.50
N VAL A 20 -3.23 20.05 -9.34
CA VAL A 20 -3.37 18.60 -9.17
C VAL A 20 -2.00 17.89 -9.28
N GLU A 21 -1.18 18.22 -10.26
CA GLU A 21 0.21 17.73 -10.37
C GLU A 21 1.05 18.10 -9.14
N SER A 22 0.93 19.34 -8.65
CA SER A 22 1.61 19.79 -7.44
C SER A 22 1.13 19.09 -6.17
N LEU A 23 -0.15 18.67 -6.11
CA LEU A 23 -0.70 17.90 -4.99
C LEU A 23 -0.12 16.48 -4.97
N PHE A 24 0.00 15.83 -6.12
CA PHE A 24 0.56 14.47 -6.20
C PHE A 24 2.06 14.42 -5.92
N ALA A 25 2.78 15.47 -6.31
CA ALA A 25 4.17 15.64 -5.94
C ALA A 25 4.36 16.12 -4.49
N SER A 26 3.30 16.24 -3.69
CA SER A 26 3.38 16.72 -2.31
C SER A 26 3.61 15.61 -1.30
N GLU A 27 4.34 15.94 -0.25
CA GLU A 27 4.49 15.08 0.93
C GLU A 27 3.13 14.69 1.54
N ARG A 28 2.15 15.59 1.53
CA ARG A 28 0.83 15.33 2.12
C ARG A 28 0.12 14.17 1.43
N MET A 29 0.17 14.14 0.10
CA MET A 29 -0.41 13.04 -0.67
C MET A 29 0.33 11.74 -0.42
N TYR A 30 1.66 11.79 -0.33
CA TYR A 30 2.45 10.61 0.01
C TYR A 30 2.04 9.99 1.35
N TRP A 31 1.86 10.79 2.40
CA TRP A 31 1.40 10.30 3.70
C TRP A 31 -0.03 9.75 3.66
N LEU A 32 -0.93 10.35 2.87
CA LEU A 32 -2.28 9.81 2.68
C LEU A 32 -2.23 8.43 2.00
N THR A 33 -1.51 8.32 0.87
CA THR A 33 -1.31 7.04 0.16
C THR A 33 -0.69 5.98 1.06
N ALA A 34 0.38 6.34 1.79
CA ALA A 34 1.06 5.44 2.70
C ALA A 34 0.16 4.95 3.84
N SER A 35 -0.73 5.81 4.37
CA SER A 35 -1.67 5.45 5.43
C SER A 35 -2.59 4.30 4.98
N ILE A 36 -3.07 4.37 3.74
CA ILE A 36 -3.98 3.37 3.17
C ILE A 36 -3.25 2.08 2.87
N ALA A 37 -2.13 2.18 2.15
CA ALA A 37 -1.34 1.02 1.76
C ALA A 37 -0.84 0.24 2.99
N THR A 38 -0.42 0.94 4.04
CA THR A 38 -0.02 0.30 5.30
C THR A 38 -1.20 -0.27 6.09
N GLY A 39 -2.38 0.33 6.00
CA GLY A 39 -3.61 -0.21 6.59
C GLY A 39 -3.95 -1.56 6.00
N PHE A 40 -4.07 -1.65 4.67
CA PHE A 40 -4.34 -2.92 3.98
C PHE A 40 -3.23 -3.96 4.19
N ALA A 41 -1.97 -3.55 4.21
CA ALA A 41 -0.86 -4.45 4.53
C ALA A 41 -0.98 -5.03 5.95
N LEU A 42 -1.38 -4.22 6.93
CA LEU A 42 -1.59 -4.67 8.30
C LEU A 42 -2.73 -5.69 8.41
N VAL A 43 -3.82 -5.52 7.64
CA VAL A 43 -4.93 -6.49 7.57
C VAL A 43 -4.44 -7.89 7.17
N GLU A 44 -3.53 -7.98 6.21
CA GLU A 44 -3.01 -9.27 5.75
C GLU A 44 -2.09 -9.96 6.76
N LEU A 45 -1.51 -9.19 7.69
CA LEU A 45 -0.66 -9.71 8.76
C LEU A 45 -1.43 -10.11 10.01
N GLN A 46 -2.70 -9.69 10.13
CA GLN A 46 -3.57 -10.02 11.26
C GLN A 46 -4.35 -11.30 10.97
N GLU A 47 -4.23 -12.30 11.85
CA GLU A 47 -5.09 -13.48 11.84
C GLU A 47 -6.24 -13.32 12.85
N GLY A 48 -7.43 -13.84 12.53
CA GLY A 48 -8.55 -13.93 13.48
C GLY A 48 -9.34 -12.61 13.68
N PRO A 49 -9.89 -12.35 14.89
CA PRO A 49 -10.84 -11.26 15.14
C PRO A 49 -10.25 -9.85 14.98
N ASP A 50 -8.92 -9.71 15.03
CA ASP A 50 -8.24 -8.43 14.77
C ASP A 50 -8.48 -7.95 13.33
N ARG A 51 -8.69 -8.88 12.38
CA ARG A 51 -8.99 -8.58 10.97
C ARG A 51 -10.32 -7.83 10.76
N GLN A 52 -11.31 -8.06 11.65
CA GLN A 52 -12.63 -7.40 11.57
C GLN A 52 -12.59 -5.94 12.03
N ARG A 53 -11.69 -5.61 12.95
CA ARG A 53 -11.56 -4.25 13.50
C ARG A 53 -11.07 -3.26 12.44
N THR A 54 -10.31 -3.76 11.47
CA THR A 54 -9.65 -2.98 10.43
C THR A 54 -10.57 -2.74 9.21
N GLN A 55 -11.51 -3.65 8.91
CA GLN A 55 -12.49 -3.48 7.82
C GLN A 55 -13.42 -2.27 8.00
N GLN A 56 -13.80 -1.91 9.23
CA GLN A 56 -14.58 -0.68 9.49
C GLN A 56 -13.77 0.59 9.26
N THR A 57 -12.44 0.52 9.37
CA THR A 57 -11.54 1.65 9.17
C THR A 57 -11.31 1.93 7.68
N ASP A 58 -11.45 0.91 6.82
CA ASP A 58 -11.24 1.02 5.37
C ASP A 58 -12.28 1.93 4.68
N ASP A 59 -13.55 1.87 5.09
CA ASP A 59 -14.63 2.71 4.53
C ASP A 59 -14.46 4.20 4.89
N GLU A 60 -14.08 4.49 6.14
CA GLU A 60 -13.84 5.86 6.62
C GLU A 60 -12.62 6.49 5.94
N LEU A 61 -11.56 5.71 5.73
CA LEU A 61 -10.35 6.14 5.00
C LEU A 61 -10.66 6.37 3.52
N LEU A 62 -11.40 5.47 2.86
CA LEU A 62 -11.84 5.65 1.47
C LEU A 62 -12.72 6.90 1.30
N GLU A 63 -13.57 7.21 2.27
CA GLU A 63 -14.39 8.42 2.26
C GLU A 63 -13.56 9.70 2.52
N ALA A 64 -12.55 9.64 3.39
CA ALA A 64 -11.60 10.73 3.62
C ALA A 64 -10.77 11.04 2.36
N ILE A 65 -10.32 10.01 1.65
CA ILE A 65 -9.64 10.12 0.35
C ILE A 65 -10.56 10.79 -0.65
N ASN A 66 -11.76 10.27 -0.86
CA ASN A 66 -12.72 10.82 -1.82
C ASN A 66 -13.01 12.31 -1.54
N ARG A 67 -13.09 12.72 -0.28
CA ARG A 67 -13.25 14.14 0.10
C ARG A 67 -12.03 14.99 -0.23
N CYS A 68 -10.82 14.54 0.12
CA CYS A 68 -9.59 15.28 -0.18
C CYS A 68 -9.36 15.43 -1.68
N LEU A 69 -9.66 14.37 -2.43
CA LEU A 69 -9.54 14.32 -3.88
C LEU A 69 -10.52 15.26 -4.58
N ARG A 70 -11.80 15.26 -4.17
CA ARG A 70 -12.81 16.17 -4.73
C ARG A 70 -12.49 17.64 -4.47
N ASN A 71 -11.82 17.93 -3.35
CA ASN A 71 -11.49 19.28 -2.95
C ASN A 71 -10.13 19.77 -3.48
N GLY A 72 -9.34 18.89 -4.12
CA GLY A 72 -8.01 19.21 -4.65
C GLY A 72 -6.99 19.66 -3.59
N LYS A 73 -7.24 19.33 -2.31
CA LYS A 73 -6.40 19.70 -1.18
C LYS A 73 -6.49 18.66 -0.07
N ILE A 74 -5.40 18.53 0.69
CA ILE A 74 -5.35 17.72 1.90
C ILE A 74 -5.28 18.68 3.09
N ASP A 75 -6.36 18.73 3.86
CA ASP A 75 -6.45 19.57 5.06
C ASP A 75 -5.46 19.11 6.15
N ASP A 76 -5.07 20.03 7.04
CA ASP A 76 -4.06 19.77 8.07
C ASP A 76 -4.42 18.61 8.99
N ASP A 77 -5.70 18.50 9.36
CA ASP A 77 -6.18 17.41 10.22
C ASP A 77 -6.06 16.05 9.52
N VAL A 78 -6.40 15.98 8.22
CA VAL A 78 -6.25 14.75 7.43
C VAL A 78 -4.78 14.39 7.25
N TYR A 79 -3.93 15.40 7.01
CA TYR A 79 -2.49 15.20 6.90
C TYR A 79 -1.90 14.65 8.21
N ALA A 80 -2.20 15.29 9.34
CA ALA A 80 -1.73 14.88 10.65
C ALA A 80 -2.22 13.47 11.01
N HIS A 81 -3.49 13.17 10.74
CA HIS A 81 -4.07 11.86 10.95
C HIS A 81 -3.39 10.78 10.09
N SER A 82 -3.22 11.03 8.80
CA SER A 82 -2.57 10.09 7.86
C SER A 82 -1.12 9.79 8.27
N ARG A 83 -0.37 10.81 8.67
CA ARG A 83 1.01 10.67 9.19
C ARG A 83 1.05 9.79 10.44
N ALA A 84 0.21 10.10 11.43
CA ALA A 84 0.13 9.34 12.67
C ALA A 84 -0.29 7.87 12.44
N GLN A 85 -1.31 7.66 11.61
CA GLN A 85 -1.84 6.34 11.28
C GLN A 85 -0.79 5.49 10.53
N THR A 86 -0.11 6.05 9.54
CA THR A 86 0.95 5.36 8.79
C THR A 86 2.04 4.83 9.73
N LEU A 87 2.51 5.67 10.65
CA LEU A 87 3.56 5.29 11.59
C LEU A 87 3.07 4.26 12.62
N SER A 88 1.82 4.38 13.07
CA SER A 88 1.20 3.38 13.94
C SER A 88 1.12 2.03 13.24
N ASN A 89 0.56 1.99 12.02
CA ASN A 89 0.44 0.77 11.22
C ASN A 89 1.82 0.12 11.01
N LEU A 90 2.83 0.89 10.61
CA LEU A 90 4.18 0.35 10.40
C LEU A 90 4.83 -0.16 11.68
N ASN A 91 4.57 0.50 12.81
CA ASN A 91 5.02 -0.02 14.10
C ASN A 91 4.40 -1.38 14.40
N ASP A 92 3.09 -1.54 14.21
CA ASP A 92 2.41 -2.80 14.45
C ASP A 92 2.89 -3.90 13.49
N ILE A 93 3.03 -3.58 12.21
CA ILE A 93 3.62 -4.47 11.20
C ILE A 93 5.01 -4.94 11.64
N VAL A 94 5.91 -4.02 12.00
CA VAL A 94 7.28 -4.36 12.40
C VAL A 94 7.30 -5.17 13.69
N GLN A 95 6.42 -4.89 14.65
CA GLN A 95 6.28 -5.70 15.86
C GLN A 95 5.81 -7.13 15.54
N ILE A 96 4.84 -7.31 14.63
CA ILE A 96 4.39 -8.63 14.18
C ILE A 96 5.56 -9.40 13.54
N LEU A 97 6.33 -8.74 12.66
CA LEU A 97 7.51 -9.33 12.02
C LEU A 97 8.60 -9.71 13.03
N GLN A 98 8.79 -8.90 14.09
CA GLN A 98 9.75 -9.20 15.16
C GLN A 98 9.33 -10.37 16.05
N ARG A 99 8.03 -10.61 16.22
CA ARG A 99 7.54 -11.79 16.95
C ARG A 99 7.75 -13.09 16.16
N ASN A 100 7.86 -13.00 14.84
CA ASN A 100 7.95 -14.13 13.92
C ASN A 100 9.26 -14.13 13.12
N MET A 101 10.41 -14.08 13.82
CA MET A 101 11.74 -14.02 13.18
C MET A 101 12.17 -15.32 12.49
N ILE A 102 11.50 -16.44 12.76
CA ILE A 102 11.80 -17.74 12.17
C ILE A 102 10.85 -17.96 11.00
N PHE A 103 11.39 -18.42 9.87
CA PHE A 103 10.60 -18.76 8.70
C PHE A 103 9.55 -19.83 9.06
N GLN A 104 8.29 -19.49 8.82
CA GLN A 104 7.15 -20.38 8.93
C GLN A 104 6.24 -20.15 7.71
N PRO A 105 5.86 -21.18 6.93
CA PRO A 105 5.15 -20.99 5.68
C PRO A 105 3.87 -20.16 5.80
N ARG A 106 3.04 -20.39 6.83
CA ARG A 106 1.82 -19.61 7.09
C ARG A 106 2.12 -18.13 7.27
N HIS A 107 3.06 -17.82 8.16
CA HIS A 107 3.45 -16.44 8.41
C HIS A 107 4.12 -15.81 7.19
N ALA A 108 4.97 -16.55 6.48
CA ALA A 108 5.61 -16.09 5.24
C ALA A 108 4.57 -15.67 4.20
N ILE A 109 3.50 -16.46 4.00
CA ILE A 109 2.39 -16.11 3.11
C ILE A 109 1.75 -14.78 3.53
N CYS A 110 1.48 -14.57 4.83
CA CYS A 110 0.92 -13.31 5.31
C CYS A 110 1.84 -12.11 5.00
N VAL A 111 3.14 -12.25 5.21
CA VAL A 111 4.12 -11.19 4.91
C VAL A 111 4.20 -10.88 3.42
N CYS A 112 4.27 -11.92 2.58
CA CYS A 112 4.28 -11.73 1.13
C CYS A 112 2.97 -11.07 0.64
N THR A 113 1.82 -11.52 1.14
CA THR A 113 0.51 -10.95 0.79
C THR A 113 0.40 -9.50 1.25
N ALA A 114 0.89 -9.17 2.45
CA ALA A 114 0.92 -7.79 2.94
C ALA A 114 1.78 -6.88 2.06
N MET A 115 2.92 -7.38 1.57
CA MET A 115 3.78 -6.64 0.64
C MET A 115 3.09 -6.42 -0.71
N VAL A 116 2.43 -7.44 -1.26
CA VAL A 116 1.59 -7.34 -2.47
C VAL A 116 0.50 -6.28 -2.27
N SER A 117 -0.27 -6.38 -1.19
CA SER A 117 -1.35 -5.42 -0.89
C SER A 117 -0.82 -3.99 -0.75
N TYR A 118 0.30 -3.78 -0.04
CA TYR A 118 0.92 -2.46 0.05
C TYR A 118 1.21 -1.86 -1.33
N TRP A 119 1.85 -2.65 -2.21
CA TRP A 119 2.25 -2.18 -3.54
C TRP A 119 1.05 -1.97 -4.46
N LEU A 120 0.10 -2.91 -4.44
CA LEU A 120 -1.13 -2.81 -5.23
C LEU A 120 -1.89 -1.53 -4.88
N PHE A 121 -2.15 -1.26 -3.60
CA PHE A 121 -2.87 -0.05 -3.20
C PHE A 121 -2.06 1.23 -3.45
N SER A 122 -0.75 1.22 -3.19
CA SER A 122 0.10 2.38 -3.50
C SER A 122 0.05 2.73 -4.99
N LYS A 123 0.18 1.71 -5.85
CA LYS A 123 0.23 1.87 -7.31
C LYS A 123 -1.13 2.09 -7.96
N LEU A 124 -2.20 1.49 -7.46
CA LEU A 124 -3.56 1.80 -7.91
C LEU A 124 -3.91 3.25 -7.64
N ILE A 125 -3.59 3.74 -6.43
CA ILE A 125 -3.75 5.16 -6.11
C ILE A 125 -2.93 5.98 -7.11
N GLU A 126 -1.62 5.72 -7.25
CA GLU A 126 -0.78 6.43 -8.24
C GLU A 126 -1.37 6.38 -9.68
N MET A 127 -1.88 5.23 -10.14
CA MET A 127 -2.41 5.06 -11.50
C MET A 127 -3.75 5.73 -11.76
N GLU A 128 -4.66 5.75 -10.78
CA GLU A 128 -5.89 6.56 -10.89
C GLU A 128 -5.54 8.04 -11.17
N TRP A 129 -4.36 8.48 -10.75
CA TRP A 129 -3.84 9.83 -10.98
C TRP A 129 -3.03 9.96 -12.29
N GLU A 130 -2.42 8.88 -12.78
CA GLU A 130 -1.66 8.84 -14.04
C GLU A 130 -2.50 8.93 -15.32
N ARG A 131 -3.83 9.04 -15.23
CA ARG A 131 -4.62 9.56 -16.37
C ARG A 131 -4.18 10.99 -16.78
N LEU A 132 -3.36 11.67 -15.97
CA LEU A 132 -2.79 12.98 -16.23
C LEU A 132 -1.27 13.00 -16.55
N LEU A 133 -0.55 11.89 -16.37
CA LEU A 133 0.91 11.77 -16.57
C LEU A 133 1.26 11.16 -17.94
N GLU A 134 2.51 11.35 -18.37
CA GLU A 134 3.05 10.94 -19.68
C GLU A 134 2.99 9.42 -19.89
N ASP A 135 2.80 8.97 -21.14
CA ASP A 135 2.46 7.58 -21.48
C ASP A 135 3.52 6.54 -21.06
N GLU A 136 4.78 6.94 -20.86
CA GLU A 136 5.88 6.05 -20.50
C GLU A 136 5.86 5.63 -19.02
N ALA A 137 5.66 6.58 -18.10
CA ALA A 137 5.51 6.29 -16.66
C ALA A 137 4.30 5.38 -16.38
N ARG A 138 3.20 5.61 -17.12
CA ARG A 138 2.00 4.77 -17.04
C ARG A 138 2.29 3.32 -17.45
N ARG A 139 3.08 3.12 -18.51
CA ARG A 139 3.46 1.78 -18.97
C ARG A 139 4.32 1.04 -17.94
N GLU A 140 5.26 1.72 -17.28
CA GLU A 140 6.08 1.13 -16.23
C GLU A 140 5.24 0.68 -15.03
N ASN A 141 4.26 1.49 -14.61
CA ASN A 141 3.36 1.12 -13.53
C ASN A 141 2.46 -0.07 -13.87
N TYR A 142 1.95 -0.16 -15.11
CA TYR A 142 1.21 -1.34 -15.55
C TYR A 142 2.06 -2.61 -15.51
N LEU A 143 3.29 -2.56 -16.05
CA LEU A 143 4.21 -3.71 -16.01
C LEU A 143 4.55 -4.13 -14.57
N PHE A 144 4.71 -3.16 -13.67
CA PHE A 144 4.91 -3.43 -12.25
C PHE A 144 3.68 -4.10 -11.63
N LEU A 145 2.47 -3.59 -11.90
CA LEU A 145 1.23 -4.18 -11.40
C LEU A 145 0.99 -5.59 -11.93
N ASP A 146 1.30 -5.86 -13.19
CA ASP A 146 1.21 -7.21 -13.76
C ASP A 146 2.09 -8.19 -12.99
N GLY A 147 3.30 -7.77 -12.60
CA GLY A 147 4.18 -8.56 -11.72
C GLY A 147 3.59 -8.80 -10.33
N VAL A 148 3.06 -7.76 -9.69
CA VAL A 148 2.42 -7.85 -8.36
C VAL A 148 1.19 -8.76 -8.39
N ILE A 149 0.40 -8.72 -9.46
CA ILE A 149 -0.78 -9.59 -9.65
C ILE A 149 -0.34 -11.04 -9.86
N ALA A 150 0.70 -11.28 -10.67
CA ALA A 150 1.25 -12.62 -10.85
C ALA A 150 1.76 -13.22 -9.52
N ASP A 151 2.49 -12.42 -8.72
CA ASP A 151 2.94 -12.82 -7.38
C ASP A 151 1.74 -13.15 -6.47
N GLN A 152 0.65 -12.37 -6.57
CA GLN A 152 -0.58 -12.61 -5.81
C GLN A 152 -1.22 -13.96 -6.18
N ASP A 153 -1.35 -14.27 -7.47
CA ASP A 153 -1.94 -15.52 -7.94
C ASP A 153 -1.13 -16.74 -7.48
N GLU A 154 0.21 -16.67 -7.55
CA GLU A 154 1.08 -17.72 -7.04
C GLU A 154 0.93 -17.90 -5.52
N LEU A 155 0.87 -16.80 -4.77
CA LEU A 155 0.64 -16.85 -3.32
C LEU A 155 -0.71 -17.46 -2.97
N VAL A 156 -1.77 -17.24 -3.76
CA VAL A 156 -3.08 -17.87 -3.53
C VAL A 156 -2.98 -19.40 -3.62
N ILE A 157 -2.28 -19.92 -4.64
CA ILE A 157 -2.09 -21.36 -4.83
C ILE A 157 -1.30 -21.97 -3.66
N ILE A 158 -0.17 -21.35 -3.31
CA ILE A 158 0.68 -21.79 -2.19
C ILE A 158 -0.10 -21.74 -0.88
N ARG A 159 -0.89 -20.69 -0.67
CA ARG A 159 -1.74 -20.51 0.51
C ARG A 159 -2.74 -21.65 0.66
N GLU A 160 -3.46 -22.01 -0.39
CA GLU A 160 -4.40 -23.12 -0.36
C GLU A 160 -3.74 -24.44 0.05
N LYS A 161 -2.54 -24.74 -0.47
CA LYS A 161 -1.77 -25.92 -0.08
C LYS A 161 -1.45 -25.92 1.42
N VAL A 162 -0.93 -24.80 1.94
CA VAL A 162 -0.55 -24.67 3.36
C VAL A 162 -1.76 -24.80 4.29
N TYR A 163 -2.91 -24.24 3.94
CA TYR A 163 -4.12 -24.37 4.77
C TYR A 163 -4.71 -25.79 4.72
N GLN A 164 -4.56 -26.50 3.60
CA GLN A 164 -4.95 -27.91 3.46
C GLN A 164 -3.91 -28.90 4.04
N MET A 165 -2.84 -28.41 4.68
CA MET A 165 -1.72 -29.21 5.17
C MET A 165 -1.06 -30.08 4.08
N LYS A 166 -1.10 -29.64 2.82
CA LYS A 166 -0.38 -30.28 1.72
C LYS A 166 1.10 -29.87 1.77
N PRO A 167 2.02 -30.79 1.41
CA PRO A 167 3.42 -30.43 1.29
C PRO A 167 3.62 -29.40 0.18
N LEU A 168 4.57 -28.49 0.40
CA LEU A 168 5.05 -27.56 -0.62
C LEU A 168 6.18 -28.20 -1.42
N TYR A 169 6.30 -27.81 -2.69
CA TYR A 169 7.46 -28.12 -3.50
C TYR A 169 8.67 -27.28 -3.08
N ASP A 170 9.89 -27.73 -3.42
CA ASP A 170 11.13 -27.07 -3.00
C ASP A 170 11.25 -25.64 -3.56
N ASP A 171 10.80 -25.42 -4.79
CA ASP A 171 10.73 -24.11 -5.44
C ASP A 171 9.76 -23.16 -4.71
N GLU A 172 8.58 -23.64 -4.31
CA GLU A 172 7.60 -22.88 -3.52
C GLU A 172 8.17 -22.47 -2.15
N VAL A 173 8.94 -23.36 -1.51
CA VAL A 173 9.61 -23.05 -0.24
C VAL A 173 10.71 -22.00 -0.44
N VAL A 174 11.51 -22.13 -1.50
CA VAL A 174 12.55 -21.15 -1.83
C VAL A 174 11.94 -19.79 -2.17
N TYR A 175 10.86 -19.77 -2.95
CA TYR A 175 10.09 -18.58 -3.30
C TYR A 175 9.59 -17.88 -2.03
N LEU A 176 8.83 -18.59 -1.18
CA LEU A 176 8.27 -18.01 0.04
C LEU A 176 9.34 -17.47 0.98
N ARG A 177 10.45 -18.20 1.17
CA ARG A 177 11.52 -17.76 2.08
C ARG A 177 12.19 -16.48 1.60
N SER A 178 12.45 -16.40 0.30
CA SER A 178 13.10 -15.22 -0.30
C SER A 178 12.20 -14.00 -0.22
N HIS A 179 10.93 -14.14 -0.62
CA HIS A 179 9.95 -13.05 -0.61
C HIS A 179 9.57 -12.63 0.82
N TRP A 180 9.51 -13.57 1.77
CA TRP A 180 9.31 -13.24 3.19
C TRP A 180 10.43 -12.36 3.74
N GLN A 181 11.70 -12.70 3.45
CA GLN A 181 12.84 -11.86 3.86
C GLN A 181 12.77 -10.47 3.23
N VAL A 182 12.51 -10.40 1.92
CA VAL A 182 12.37 -9.13 1.19
C VAL A 182 11.24 -8.28 1.77
N GLY A 183 10.07 -8.86 2.02
CA GLY A 183 8.92 -8.17 2.60
C GLY A 183 9.18 -7.69 4.03
N ALA A 184 9.80 -8.53 4.87
CA ALA A 184 10.15 -8.14 6.23
C ALA A 184 11.13 -6.97 6.26
N ASP A 185 12.16 -7.00 5.41
CA ASP A 185 13.14 -5.92 5.31
C ASP A 185 12.55 -4.66 4.67
N PHE A 186 11.65 -4.81 3.72
CA PHE A 186 10.91 -3.70 3.11
C PHE A 186 10.16 -2.89 4.17
N PHE A 187 9.32 -3.52 5.00
CA PHE A 187 8.54 -2.80 6.01
C PHE A 187 9.41 -2.14 7.09
N ARG A 188 10.49 -2.79 7.52
CA ARG A 188 11.47 -2.19 8.46
C ARG A 188 12.14 -0.95 7.86
N ARG A 189 12.58 -1.04 6.60
CA ARG A 189 13.21 0.09 5.90
C ARG A 189 12.22 1.22 5.68
N LEU A 190 10.99 0.91 5.31
CA LEU A 190 9.92 1.88 5.15
C LEU A 190 9.63 2.60 6.48
N GLN A 191 9.46 1.87 7.58
CA GLN A 191 9.28 2.46 8.92
C GLN A 191 10.42 3.42 9.26
N ASN A 192 11.67 2.99 9.12
CA ASN A 192 12.83 3.83 9.40
C ASN A 192 12.85 5.09 8.54
N LYS A 193 12.60 4.95 7.23
CA LYS A 193 12.55 6.09 6.30
C LYS A 193 11.47 7.09 6.72
N LEU A 194 10.27 6.61 7.05
CA LEU A 194 9.17 7.47 7.45
C LEU A 194 9.38 8.15 8.79
N ILE A 195 10.00 7.47 9.77
CA ILE A 195 10.40 8.11 11.04
C ILE A 195 11.43 9.22 10.81
N LEU A 196 12.39 9.00 9.90
CA LEU A 196 13.37 10.04 9.56
C LEU A 196 12.70 11.25 8.88
N LEU A 197 11.76 10.99 7.97
CA LEU A 197 10.98 12.04 7.30
C LEU A 197 10.13 12.82 8.32
N ASP A 198 9.41 12.09 9.17
CA ASP A 198 8.56 12.61 10.25
C ASP A 198 9.30 13.60 11.16
N ARG A 199 10.55 13.26 11.49
CA ARG A 199 11.45 14.05 12.35
C ARG A 199 12.19 15.17 11.61
N GLY A 200 11.96 15.35 10.31
CA GLY A 200 12.65 16.34 9.49
C GLY A 200 14.15 16.06 9.30
N LEU A 201 14.59 14.83 9.51
CA LEU A 201 15.99 14.41 9.35
C LEU A 201 16.35 14.12 7.89
N ILE A 202 15.33 13.88 7.06
CA ILE A 202 15.42 13.80 5.60
C ILE A 202 14.29 14.63 4.99
N SER A 203 14.49 15.11 3.77
CA SER A 203 13.45 15.83 3.03
C SER A 203 12.63 14.91 2.14
N PHE A 204 11.35 15.23 1.94
CA PHE A 204 10.55 14.59 0.91
C PHE A 204 11.08 14.95 -0.48
N VAL A 205 11.29 13.94 -1.32
CA VAL A 205 11.69 14.11 -2.72
C VAL A 205 10.68 13.34 -3.57
N SER A 206 9.88 14.05 -4.36
CA SER A 206 8.94 13.42 -5.27
C SER A 206 9.69 12.81 -6.47
N ALA A 207 9.16 11.72 -7.03
CA ALA A 207 9.72 11.11 -8.24
C ALA A 207 9.65 12.05 -9.46
N ALA A 208 8.72 13.02 -9.47
CA ALA A 208 8.54 14.01 -10.52
C ALA A 208 9.58 15.17 -10.50
N GLY A 209 10.53 15.15 -9.57
CA GLY A 209 11.59 16.15 -9.42
C GLY A 209 12.96 15.71 -9.92
N ARG A 210 13.06 14.66 -10.73
CA ARG A 210 14.29 14.24 -11.42
C ARG A 210 14.18 14.47 -12.91
#